data_AF-A0A7S2SFV1-F1
#
_entry.id   AF-A0A7S2SFV1-F1
#
_cell.length_a   1.000
_cell.length_b   1.000
_cell.length_c   1.000
_cell.angle_alpha   90.00
_cell.angle_beta   90.00
_cell.angle_gamma   90.00
#
_symmetry.space_group_name_H-M   'P 1'
#
loop_
_entity.id
_entity.type
_entity.pdbx_description
1 polymer ?
#
loop_
_entity_poly.entity_id
_entity_poly.type
_entity_poly.pdbx_seq_one_letter_code
_entity_poly.pdbx_strand_id
1 'polypeptide(L)'
;ALQSRCTRFRFGPLMPEQIRGRMNMIIDEEKLDVTEDARDALLSLSNGDMRRVLNVLQAAAMAFDKIDAPSIYLCTGNPFPDDVRSVLDLMLNESFDVAFTQILDMCVTKGYALGDILHGITELVLTMDLPDPVLASLLDEMSTIEWRLASGCSEKTQLGALIGSFTVARASMVPADGGA
;
A
#
# COMPACT_ATOMS: atom_id res chain seq x y z
N ALA A 1 -20.43 -27.68 17.40
CA ALA A 1 -21.52 -27.70 18.41
C ALA A 1 -22.03 -26.30 18.78
N LEU A 2 -21.19 -25.26 18.84
CA LEU A 2 -21.65 -23.90 19.18
C LEU A 2 -22.45 -23.24 18.04
N GLN A 3 -21.95 -23.34 16.80
CA GLN A 3 -22.58 -22.72 15.62
C GLN A 3 -23.99 -23.26 15.31
N SER A 4 -24.30 -24.50 15.68
CA SER A 4 -25.62 -25.11 15.43
C SER A 4 -26.72 -24.59 16.37
N ARG A 5 -26.37 -23.79 17.39
CA ARG A 5 -27.31 -23.26 18.40
C ARG A 5 -27.39 -21.73 18.37
N CYS A 6 -26.74 -21.08 17.40
CA CYS A 6 -26.65 -19.63 17.32
C CYS A 6 -27.05 -19.12 15.93
N THR A 7 -27.74 -17.98 15.88
CA THR A 7 -27.97 -17.23 14.65
C THR A 7 -26.69 -16.49 14.27
N ARG A 8 -26.21 -16.71 13.04
CA ARG A 8 -25.00 -16.08 12.54
C ARG A 8 -25.30 -14.67 12.02
N PHE A 9 -24.69 -13.67 12.64
CA PHE A 9 -24.62 -12.32 12.10
C PHE A 9 -23.25 -12.11 11.47
N ARG A 10 -23.21 -11.56 10.25
CA ARG A 10 -21.98 -11.24 9.54
C ARG A 10 -21.88 -9.73 9.39
N PHE A 11 -20.94 -9.14 10.09
CA PHE A 11 -20.62 -7.73 9.95
C PHE A 11 -19.54 -7.60 8.88
N GLY A 12 -19.89 -7.02 7.75
CA GLY A 12 -18.92 -6.67 6.71
C GLY A 12 -18.19 -5.37 7.06
N PRO A 13 -17.15 -5.02 6.29
CA PRO A 13 -16.55 -3.68 6.33
C PRO A 13 -17.61 -2.60 6.13
N LEU A 14 -17.43 -1.45 6.76
CA LEU A 14 -18.34 -0.32 6.60
C LEU A 14 -18.13 0.37 5.26
N MET A 15 -19.20 0.91 4.69
CA MET A 15 -19.10 1.71 3.47
C MET A 15 -18.42 3.06 3.77
N PRO A 16 -17.63 3.61 2.84
CA PRO A 16 -16.93 4.89 3.04
C PRO A 16 -17.83 6.03 3.50
N GLU A 17 -19.07 6.10 2.99
CA GLU A 17 -20.04 7.14 3.35
C GLU A 17 -20.48 7.05 4.81
N GLN A 18 -20.61 5.83 5.35
CA GLN A 18 -20.97 5.60 6.75
C GLN A 18 -19.85 6.03 7.69
N ILE A 19 -18.60 5.71 7.32
CA ILE A 19 -17.41 6.12 8.05
C ILE A 19 -17.26 7.64 8.00
N ARG A 20 -17.37 8.25 6.81
CA ARG A 20 -17.24 9.70 6.61
C ARG A 20 -18.25 10.48 7.46
N GLY A 21 -19.51 10.02 7.52
CA GLY A 21 -20.52 10.64 8.39
C GLY A 21 -20.14 10.61 9.87
N ARG A 22 -19.63 9.48 10.37
CA ARG A 22 -19.21 9.36 11.78
C ARG A 22 -17.92 10.13 12.08
N MET A 23 -16.98 10.13 11.14
CA MET A 23 -15.72 10.86 11.23
C MET A 23 -15.96 12.36 11.32
N ASN A 24 -16.79 12.92 10.43
CA ASN A 24 -17.10 14.36 10.44
C ASN A 24 -17.76 14.80 11.75
N MET A 25 -18.70 14.00 12.27
CA MET A 25 -19.30 14.27 13.59
C MET A 25 -18.24 14.38 14.69
N ILE A 26 -17.22 13.51 14.70
CA ILE A 26 -16.18 13.52 15.73
C ILE A 26 -15.23 14.70 15.54
N ILE A 27 -14.87 15.01 14.29
CA ILE A 27 -14.05 16.18 13.96
C ILE A 27 -14.72 17.48 14.46
N ASP A 28 -16.03 17.62 14.26
CA ASP A 28 -16.79 18.80 14.67
C ASP A 28 -16.91 18.92 16.21
N GLU A 29 -17.17 17.81 16.91
CA GLU A 29 -17.28 17.78 18.38
C GLU A 29 -15.93 18.04 19.08
N GLU A 30 -14.84 17.47 18.57
CA GLU A 30 -13.48 17.64 19.08
C GLU A 30 -12.80 18.91 18.54
N LYS A 31 -13.46 19.63 17.60
CA LYS A 31 -12.98 20.88 16.97
C LYS A 31 -11.60 20.74 16.32
N LEU A 32 -11.40 19.66 15.58
CA LEU A 32 -10.13 19.37 14.89
C LEU A 32 -10.05 20.11 13.55
N ASP A 33 -8.89 20.68 13.23
CA ASP A 33 -8.60 21.23 11.89
C ASP A 33 -8.09 20.11 10.97
N VAL A 34 -9.00 19.51 10.21
CA VAL A 34 -8.73 18.38 9.30
C VAL A 34 -9.09 18.78 7.88
N THR A 35 -8.14 18.66 6.97
CA THR A 35 -8.34 18.94 5.54
C THR A 35 -9.09 17.81 4.82
N GLU A 36 -9.69 18.08 3.66
CA GLU A 36 -10.43 17.05 2.91
C GLU A 36 -9.52 15.92 2.39
N ASP A 37 -8.31 16.23 1.96
CA ASP A 37 -7.31 15.25 1.55
C ASP A 37 -6.91 14.31 2.70
N ALA A 38 -6.83 14.80 3.93
CA ALA A 38 -6.60 13.97 5.10
C ALA A 38 -7.78 13.01 5.38
N ARG A 39 -9.01 13.48 5.16
CA ARG A 39 -10.23 12.65 5.29
C ARG A 39 -10.23 11.53 4.27
N ASP A 40 -9.88 11.83 3.02
CA ASP A 40 -9.80 10.83 1.95
C ASP A 40 -8.66 9.81 2.21
N ALA A 41 -7.49 10.27 2.65
CA ALA A 41 -6.38 9.39 3.04
C ALA A 41 -6.74 8.47 4.21
N LEU A 42 -7.45 8.98 5.22
CA LEU A 42 -7.96 8.16 6.33
C LEU A 42 -8.94 7.09 5.85
N LEU A 43 -9.86 7.45 4.94
CA LEU A 43 -10.83 6.52 4.39
C LEU A 43 -10.15 5.41 3.59
N SER A 44 -9.21 5.75 2.69
CA SER A 44 -8.49 4.76 1.88
C SER A 44 -7.67 3.81 2.74
N LEU A 45 -6.92 4.31 3.73
CA LEU A 45 -6.07 3.48 4.59
C LEU A 45 -6.87 2.63 5.60
N SER A 46 -8.15 2.95 5.84
CA SER A 46 -8.96 2.28 6.86
C SER A 46 -9.56 0.94 6.41
N ASN A 47 -9.71 0.70 5.11
CA ASN A 47 -10.34 -0.50 4.54
C ASN A 47 -11.67 -0.89 5.23
N GLY A 48 -12.48 0.10 5.59
CA GLY A 48 -13.79 -0.12 6.21
C GLY A 48 -13.76 -0.33 7.74
N ASP A 49 -12.60 -0.19 8.40
CA ASP A 49 -12.45 -0.30 9.85
C ASP A 49 -12.57 1.07 10.54
N MET A 50 -13.73 1.32 11.17
CA MET A 50 -13.96 2.55 11.95
C MET A 50 -12.99 2.72 13.12
N ARG A 51 -12.56 1.63 13.77
CA ARG A 51 -11.62 1.72 14.89
C ARG A 51 -10.27 2.22 14.41
N ARG A 52 -9.81 1.75 13.26
CA ARG A 52 -8.56 2.21 12.65
C ARG A 52 -8.64 3.71 12.35
N VAL A 53 -9.73 4.20 11.78
CA VAL A 53 -9.94 5.64 11.52
C VAL A 53 -9.78 6.48 12.78
N LEU A 54 -10.47 6.10 13.86
CA LEU A 54 -10.43 6.87 15.11
C LEU A 54 -9.05 6.86 15.76
N ASN A 55 -8.38 5.71 15.77
CA ASN A 55 -7.05 5.60 16.35
C ASN A 55 -6.04 6.48 15.60
N VAL A 56 -6.10 6.49 14.26
CA VAL A 56 -5.20 7.32 13.45
C VAL A 56 -5.54 8.80 13.59
N LEU A 57 -6.83 9.16 13.56
CA LEU A 57 -7.28 10.54 13.74
C LEU A 57 -6.84 11.10 15.10
N GLN A 58 -6.99 10.30 16.17
CA GLN A 58 -6.55 10.69 17.51
C GLN A 58 -5.03 10.84 17.58
N ALA A 59 -4.27 9.91 17.01
CA ALA A 59 -2.81 10.01 16.96
C ALA A 59 -2.34 11.26 16.20
N ALA A 60 -2.99 11.58 15.07
CA ALA A 60 -2.70 12.76 14.29
C ALA A 60 -3.03 14.05 15.05
N ALA A 61 -4.19 14.12 15.73
CA ALA A 61 -4.58 15.26 16.55
C ALA A 61 -3.65 15.52 17.74
N MET A 62 -3.01 14.47 18.26
CA MET A 62 -2.02 14.61 19.33
C MET A 62 -0.64 15.05 18.82
N ALA A 63 -0.32 14.76 17.56
CA ALA A 63 0.99 15.03 16.97
C ALA A 63 1.06 16.35 16.19
N PHE A 64 -0.06 16.81 15.63
CA PHE A 64 -0.12 17.95 14.72
C PHE A 64 -1.30 18.87 15.06
N ASP A 65 -1.07 20.19 15.00
CA ASP A 65 -2.14 21.19 15.21
C ASP A 65 -3.14 21.22 14.04
N LYS A 66 -2.66 20.93 12.83
CA LYS A 66 -3.46 20.81 11.61
C LYS A 66 -3.20 19.46 10.97
N ILE A 67 -4.27 18.73 10.66
CA ILE A 67 -4.20 17.38 10.14
C ILE A 67 -4.40 17.44 8.61
N ASP A 68 -3.30 17.24 7.89
CA ASP A 68 -3.24 17.13 6.43
C ASP A 68 -2.95 15.67 5.99
N ALA A 69 -3.03 15.38 4.69
CA ALA A 69 -2.74 14.02 4.20
C ALA A 69 -1.34 13.50 4.63
N PRO A 70 -0.25 14.31 4.58
CA PRO A 70 1.04 13.90 5.11
C PRO A 70 1.05 13.50 6.58
N SER A 71 0.32 14.21 7.43
CA SER A 71 0.18 13.85 8.84
C SER A 71 -0.40 12.43 9.00
N ILE A 72 -1.36 12.05 8.16
CA ILE A 72 -1.97 10.71 8.19
C ILE A 72 -0.98 9.62 7.76
N TYR A 73 -0.25 9.83 6.65
CA TYR A 73 0.74 8.85 6.19
C TYR A 73 1.88 8.67 7.19
N LEU A 74 2.36 9.77 7.78
CA LEU A 74 3.39 9.74 8.83
C LEU A 74 2.92 9.02 10.10
N CYS A 75 1.69 9.29 10.57
CA CYS A 75 1.14 8.62 11.76
C CYS A 75 0.94 7.12 11.56
N THR A 76 0.65 6.69 10.33
CA THR A 76 0.39 5.27 10.03
C THR A 76 1.64 4.51 9.58
N GLY A 77 2.72 5.20 9.25
CA GLY A 77 3.94 4.60 8.69
C GLY A 77 3.78 4.07 7.27
N ASN A 78 2.67 4.40 6.59
CA ASN A 78 2.45 3.94 5.21
C ASN A 78 3.27 4.77 4.23
N PRO A 79 3.76 4.17 3.14
CA PRO A 79 4.45 4.90 2.09
C PRO A 79 3.51 5.90 1.42
N PHE A 80 4.06 7.04 1.00
CA PHE A 80 3.30 8.02 0.23
C PHE A 80 2.95 7.44 -1.15
N PRO A 81 1.77 7.75 -1.70
CA PRO A 81 1.39 7.30 -3.04
C PRO A 81 2.42 7.66 -4.12
N ASP A 82 3.04 8.83 -4.01
CA ASP A 82 4.07 9.29 -4.96
C ASP A 82 5.39 8.51 -4.82
N ASP A 83 5.73 8.06 -3.61
CA ASP A 83 6.88 7.20 -3.38
C ASP A 83 6.65 5.80 -3.96
N VAL A 84 5.46 5.23 -3.76
CA VAL A 84 5.08 3.93 -4.35
C VAL A 84 5.14 3.99 -5.88
N ARG A 85 4.64 5.07 -6.50
CA ARG A 85 4.76 5.30 -7.96
C ARG A 85 6.21 5.40 -8.40
N SER A 86 7.02 6.16 -7.66
CA SER A 86 8.45 6.30 -7.94
C SER A 86 9.18 4.95 -7.89
N VAL A 87 8.86 4.11 -6.90
CA VAL A 87 9.41 2.74 -6.79
C VAL A 87 9.02 1.89 -7.99
N LEU A 88 7.75 1.93 -8.40
CA LEU A 88 7.27 1.21 -9.58
C LEU A 88 8.00 1.69 -10.86
N ASP A 89 8.15 3.00 -11.04
CA ASP A 89 8.85 3.58 -12.19
C ASP A 89 10.32 3.17 -12.24
N LEU A 90 11.01 3.12 -11.09
CA LEU A 90 12.38 2.63 -11.00
C LEU A 90 12.48 1.16 -11.41
N MET A 91 11.55 0.30 -10.96
CA MET A 91 11.55 -1.11 -11.31
C MET A 91 11.27 -1.37 -12.79
N LEU A 92 10.47 -0.53 -13.44
CA LEU A 92 10.11 -0.69 -14.84
C LEU A 92 11.15 -0.09 -15.79
N ASN A 93 11.78 1.04 -15.45
CA ASN A 93 12.60 1.80 -16.40
C ASN A 93 14.10 1.66 -16.17
N GLU A 94 14.55 1.50 -14.93
CA GLU A 94 15.98 1.51 -14.60
C GLU A 94 16.62 0.12 -14.70
N SER A 95 17.94 0.09 -14.54
CA SER A 95 18.71 -1.15 -14.38
C SER A 95 18.55 -1.71 -12.96
N PHE A 96 18.76 -3.03 -12.82
CA PHE A 96 18.58 -3.74 -11.55
C PHE A 96 19.39 -3.11 -10.42
N ASP A 97 20.69 -2.83 -10.64
CA ASP A 97 21.58 -2.26 -9.61
C ASP A 97 21.14 -0.87 -9.14
N VAL A 98 20.68 -0.04 -10.09
CA VAL A 98 20.22 1.32 -9.81
C VAL A 98 18.90 1.29 -9.03
N ALA A 99 17.92 0.52 -9.50
CA ALA A 99 16.64 0.35 -8.82
C ALA A 99 16.84 -0.21 -7.40
N PHE A 100 17.68 -1.24 -7.24
CA PHE A 100 17.94 -1.86 -5.95
C PHE A 100 18.54 -0.87 -4.95
N THR A 101 19.53 -0.10 -5.38
CA THR A 101 20.20 0.86 -4.50
C THR A 101 19.27 2.00 -4.10
N GLN A 102 18.51 2.56 -5.05
CA GLN A 102 17.60 3.68 -4.78
C GLN A 102 16.40 3.27 -3.92
N ILE A 103 15.77 2.12 -4.19
CA ILE A 103 14.64 1.65 -3.41
C ILE A 103 15.10 1.30 -1.99
N LEU A 104 16.26 0.65 -1.84
CA LEU A 104 16.81 0.35 -0.52
C LEU A 104 17.11 1.62 0.28
N ASP A 105 17.70 2.64 -0.36
CA ASP A 105 17.96 3.94 0.28
C ASP A 105 16.65 4.62 0.70
N MET A 106 15.61 4.57 -0.15
CA MET A 106 14.28 5.10 0.18
C MET A 106 13.67 4.39 1.41
N CYS A 107 13.72 3.05 1.46
CA CYS A 107 13.22 2.28 2.60
C CYS A 107 13.94 2.66 3.90
N VAL A 108 15.26 2.84 3.85
CA VAL A 108 16.08 3.17 5.04
C VAL A 108 15.88 4.62 5.48
N THR A 109 15.85 5.56 4.55
CA THR A 109 15.74 7.00 4.86
C THR A 109 14.35 7.38 5.36
N LYS A 110 13.30 6.80 4.77
CA LYS A 110 11.90 7.08 5.12
C LYS A 110 11.30 6.08 6.12
N GLY A 111 11.98 4.98 6.39
CA GLY A 111 11.55 3.97 7.36
C GLY A 111 10.40 3.09 6.87
N TYR A 112 10.30 2.86 5.56
CA TYR A 112 9.25 2.02 4.98
C TYR A 112 9.57 0.54 5.12
N ALA A 113 8.56 -0.24 5.52
CA ALA A 113 8.61 -1.68 5.41
C ALA A 113 8.39 -2.10 3.96
N LEU A 114 9.15 -3.10 3.50
CA LEU A 114 8.99 -3.62 2.14
C LEU A 114 7.58 -4.19 1.91
N GLY A 115 6.93 -4.73 2.96
CA GLY A 115 5.56 -5.22 2.88
C GLY A 115 4.54 -4.15 2.51
N ASP A 116 4.67 -2.93 3.06
CA ASP A 116 3.75 -1.83 2.77
C ASP A 116 3.96 -1.30 1.34
N ILE A 117 5.22 -1.24 0.89
CA ILE A 117 5.55 -0.91 -0.50
C ILE A 117 4.98 -1.96 -1.46
N LEU A 118 5.14 -3.24 -1.16
CA LEU A 118 4.62 -4.35 -1.96
C LEU A 118 3.09 -4.29 -2.08
N HIS A 119 2.40 -3.98 -0.98
CA HIS A 119 0.96 -3.79 -0.98
C HIS A 119 0.54 -2.65 -1.91
N GLY A 120 1.16 -1.47 -1.78
CA GLY A 120 0.88 -0.33 -2.65
C GLY A 120 1.17 -0.60 -4.14
N ILE A 121 2.26 -1.31 -4.44
CA ILE A 121 2.59 -1.72 -5.81
C ILE A 121 1.53 -2.68 -6.36
N THR A 122 1.03 -3.61 -5.55
CA THR A 122 -0.02 -4.56 -5.96
C THR A 122 -1.27 -3.83 -6.42
N GLU A 123 -1.71 -2.81 -5.68
CA GLU A 123 -2.85 -1.98 -6.08
C GLU A 123 -2.60 -1.26 -7.41
N LEU A 124 -1.41 -0.71 -7.62
CA LEU A 124 -1.05 -0.04 -8.87
C LEU A 124 -1.01 -1.03 -10.04
N VAL A 125 -0.35 -2.19 -9.89
CA VAL A 125 -0.22 -3.22 -10.94
C VAL A 125 -1.59 -3.71 -11.41
N LEU A 126 -2.56 -3.85 -10.50
CA LEU A 126 -3.93 -4.23 -10.85
C LEU A 126 -4.69 -3.18 -11.67
N THR A 127 -4.22 -1.92 -11.67
CA THR A 127 -4.78 -0.84 -12.50
C THR A 127 -4.05 -0.65 -13.83
N MET A 128 -2.91 -1.31 -14.02
CA MET A 128 -2.12 -1.20 -15.25
C MET A 128 -2.68 -2.09 -16.35
N ASP A 129 -2.57 -1.63 -17.60
CA ASP A 129 -2.93 -2.40 -18.79
C ASP A 129 -1.76 -3.31 -19.21
N LEU A 130 -1.65 -4.48 -18.57
CA LEU A 130 -0.63 -5.49 -18.84
C LEU A 130 -1.27 -6.72 -19.50
N PRO A 131 -0.57 -7.45 -20.39
CA PRO A 131 -1.07 -8.69 -20.93
C PRO A 131 -1.35 -9.73 -19.83
N ASP A 132 -2.52 -10.36 -19.85
CA ASP A 132 -2.97 -11.39 -18.90
C ASP A 132 -1.89 -12.42 -18.48
N PRO A 133 -1.11 -13.05 -19.38
CA PRO A 133 -0.10 -14.02 -18.96
C PRO A 133 1.04 -13.39 -18.15
N VAL A 134 1.40 -12.13 -18.45
CA VAL A 134 2.45 -11.42 -17.71
C VAL A 134 1.92 -10.94 -16.37
N LEU A 135 0.69 -10.43 -16.34
CA LEU A 135 0.02 -10.02 -15.09
C LEU A 135 -0.12 -11.21 -14.14
N ALA A 136 -0.57 -12.37 -14.63
CA ALA A 136 -0.70 -13.58 -13.82
C ALA A 136 0.63 -14.05 -13.23
N SER A 137 1.69 -14.09 -14.05
CA SER A 137 3.03 -14.48 -13.58
C SER A 137 3.61 -13.48 -12.57
N LEU A 138 3.37 -12.18 -12.77
CA LEU A 138 3.86 -11.14 -11.87
C LEU A 138 3.15 -11.21 -10.51
N LEU A 139 1.82 -11.37 -10.51
CA LEU A 139 1.04 -11.50 -9.27
C LEU A 139 1.41 -12.77 -8.48
N ASP A 140 1.70 -13.88 -9.17
CA ASP A 140 2.15 -15.13 -8.52
C ASP A 140 3.48 -14.93 -7.77
N GLU A 141 4.47 -14.31 -8.44
CA GLU A 141 5.77 -13.99 -7.83
C GLU A 141 5.63 -12.99 -6.67
N MET A 142 4.82 -11.94 -6.84
CA MET A 142 4.55 -10.95 -5.78
C MET A 142 3.91 -11.61 -4.56
N SER A 143 2.95 -12.52 -4.75
CA SER A 143 2.30 -13.25 -3.65
C SER A 143 3.29 -14.16 -2.90
N THR A 144 4.23 -14.78 -3.62
CA THR A 144 5.29 -15.60 -3.04
C THR A 144 6.25 -14.74 -2.21
N ILE A 145 6.58 -13.54 -2.68
CA ILE A 145 7.41 -12.57 -1.95
C ILE A 145 6.68 -12.10 -0.68
N GLU A 146 5.40 -11.76 -0.78
CA GLU A 146 4.58 -11.36 0.38
C GLU A 146 4.55 -12.45 1.45
N TRP A 147 4.33 -13.71 1.04
CA TRP A 147 4.36 -14.85 1.95
C TRP A 147 5.73 -15.04 2.63
N ARG A 148 6.83 -14.85 1.90
CA ARG A 148 8.20 -14.91 2.45
C ARG A 148 8.46 -13.80 3.45
N LEU A 149 7.98 -12.58 3.18
CA LEU A 149 8.08 -11.45 4.11
C LEU A 149 7.28 -11.73 5.39
N ALA A 150 6.05 -12.21 5.27
CA ALA A 150 5.23 -12.61 6.42
C ALA A 150 5.88 -13.75 7.24
N SER A 151 6.70 -14.59 6.62
CA SER A 151 7.45 -15.67 7.27
C SER A 151 8.75 -15.22 7.95
N GLY A 152 9.07 -13.92 7.94
CA GLY A 152 10.26 -13.35 8.57
C GLY A 152 11.54 -13.48 7.74
N CYS A 153 11.43 -13.57 6.41
CA CYS A 153 12.59 -13.55 5.52
C CYS A 153 13.25 -12.17 5.47
N SER A 154 14.51 -12.11 5.01
CA SER A 154 15.25 -10.85 4.86
C SER A 154 14.62 -9.96 3.78
N GLU A 155 14.24 -8.74 4.16
CA GLU A 155 13.69 -7.73 3.24
C GLU A 155 14.65 -7.42 2.09
N LYS A 156 15.97 -7.36 2.36
CA LYS A 156 16.97 -7.07 1.32
C LYS A 156 16.97 -8.12 0.19
N THR A 157 16.81 -9.39 0.54
CA THR A 157 16.73 -10.47 -0.45
C THR A 157 15.41 -10.43 -1.22
N GLN A 158 14.31 -10.17 -0.51
CA GLN A 158 12.99 -10.07 -1.13
C GLN A 158 12.85 -8.84 -2.03
N LEU A 159 13.51 -7.73 -1.71
CA LEU A 159 13.60 -6.56 -2.60
C LEU A 159 14.28 -6.94 -3.93
N GLY A 160 15.38 -7.69 -3.87
CA GLY A 160 16.04 -8.18 -5.08
C GLY A 160 15.14 -9.12 -5.88
N ALA A 161 14.37 -9.98 -5.22
CA ALA A 161 13.39 -10.84 -5.88
C ALA A 161 12.27 -10.02 -6.56
N LEU A 162 11.78 -8.98 -5.90
CA LEU A 162 10.76 -8.08 -6.43
C LEU A 162 11.25 -7.35 -7.68
N ILE A 163 12.42 -6.71 -7.64
CA ILE A 163 12.97 -6.02 -8.82
C ILE A 163 13.24 -7.02 -9.96
N GLY A 164 13.67 -8.23 -9.61
CA GLY A 164 13.86 -9.32 -10.55
C GLY A 164 12.56 -9.72 -11.27
N SER A 165 11.45 -9.85 -10.55
CA SER A 165 10.15 -10.22 -11.16
C SER A 165 9.66 -9.15 -12.13
N PHE A 166 9.81 -7.87 -11.81
CA PHE A 166 9.50 -6.76 -12.71
C PHE A 166 10.44 -6.72 -13.94
N THR A 167 11.72 -7.05 -13.76
CA THR A 167 12.67 -7.13 -14.88
C THR A 167 12.31 -8.24 -15.86
N VAL A 168 11.87 -9.40 -15.36
CA VAL A 168 11.39 -10.53 -16.18
C VAL A 168 10.07 -10.19 -16.87
N ALA A 169 9.16 -9.52 -16.17
CA ALA A 169 7.91 -9.04 -16.74
C ALA A 169 8.16 -8.08 -17.90
N ARG A 170 9.10 -7.12 -17.75
CA ARG A 170 9.54 -6.22 -18.81
C ARG A 170 10.09 -6.97 -20.02
N ALA A 171 10.97 -7.94 -19.80
CA ALA A 171 11.55 -8.74 -20.87
C ALA A 171 10.48 -9.54 -21.66
N SER A 172 9.39 -9.92 -20.99
CA SER A 172 8.27 -10.65 -21.61
C SER A 172 7.32 -9.75 -22.42
N MET A 173 7.33 -8.44 -22.16
CA MET A 173 6.51 -7.45 -22.87
C MET A 173 7.21 -6.83 -24.08
N VAL A 174 8.55 -6.82 -24.10
CA VAL A 174 9.30 -6.39 -25.29
C VAL A 174 9.13 -7.45 -26.37
N PRO A 175 8.52 -7.15 -27.53
CA PRO A 175 8.47 -8.10 -28.62
C PRO A 175 9.90 -8.48 -29.02
N ALA A 176 10.13 -9.78 -29.23
CA ALA A 176 11.38 -10.27 -29.78
C ALA A 176 11.51 -9.81 -31.25
N ASP A 177 11.93 -8.57 -31.48
CA ASP A 177 12.37 -8.04 -32.78
C ASP A 177 13.33 -6.86 -32.53
N GLY A 178 14.49 -6.73 -33.17
CA GLY A 178 14.98 -7.43 -34.34
C GLY A 178 16.50 -7.48 -34.39
N GLY A 179 17.00 -8.50 -35.09
CA GLY A 179 18.36 -8.51 -35.55
C GLY A 179 18.65 -7.28 -36.42
N ALA A 180 19.80 -6.67 -36.15
CA ALA A 180 20.64 -6.01 -37.13
C ALA A 180 22.07 -6.46 -36.83
#